data_AF-A0A7X7LPN4-F1
#
_entry.id   AF-A0A7X7LPN4-F1
#
_cell.length_a   1.000
_cell.length_b   1.000
_cell.length_c   1.000
_cell.angle_alpha   90.00
_cell.angle_beta   90.00
_cell.angle_gamma   90.00
#
_symmetry.space_group_name_H-M   'P 1'
#
loop_
_entity.id
_entity.type
_entity.pdbx_description
1 polymer ?
#
loop_
_entity_poly.entity_id
_entity_poly.type
_entity_poly.pdbx_seq_one_letter_code
_entity_poly.pdbx_strand_id
1 'polypeptide(L)'
;MKRSILIFFQMVLLLMICVPVALADSSISISVDKTTAEVGETIVVTGKTSPDSWVPIKVVDEGKSIIFFDSGKADGKGDYVIEFLIPETAPGM
;
A
#
# COMPACT_ATOMS: atom_id res chain seq x y z
N MET A 1 -31.28 -4.94 -44.39
CA MET A 1 -29.83 -5.25 -44.30
C MET A 1 -29.00 -4.09 -43.75
N LYS A 2 -29.06 -2.87 -44.30
CA LYS A 2 -28.23 -1.73 -43.84
C LYS A 2 -28.49 -1.32 -42.37
N ARG A 3 -29.76 -1.25 -41.96
CA ARG A 3 -30.17 -0.91 -40.58
C ARG A 3 -29.83 -2.02 -39.57
N SER A 4 -29.97 -3.29 -39.96
CA SER A 4 -29.63 -4.44 -39.12
C SER A 4 -28.12 -4.50 -38.84
N ILE A 5 -27.28 -4.24 -39.85
CA ILE A 5 -25.81 -4.17 -39.68
C ILE A 5 -25.42 -3.02 -38.74
N LEU A 6 -26.05 -1.85 -38.88
CA LEU A 6 -25.81 -0.71 -37.99
C LEU A 6 -26.21 -1.00 -36.54
N ILE A 7 -27.32 -1.71 -36.31
CA ILE A 7 -27.77 -2.10 -34.96
C ILE A 7 -26.80 -3.11 -34.35
N PHE A 8 -26.36 -4.11 -35.11
CA PHE A 8 -25.36 -5.07 -34.65
C PHE A 8 -24.04 -4.37 -34.28
N PHE A 9 -23.59 -3.43 -35.12
CA PHE A 9 -22.38 -2.67 -34.83
C PHE A 9 -22.52 -1.82 -33.56
N GLN A 10 -23.66 -1.19 -33.34
CA GLN A 10 -23.90 -0.40 -32.14
C GLN A 10 -24.00 -1.27 -30.87
N MET A 11 -24.61 -2.46 -30.97
CA MET A 11 -24.66 -3.43 -29.87
C MET A 11 -23.26 -3.92 -29.48
N VAL A 12 -22.40 -4.22 -30.44
CA VAL A 12 -21.00 -4.61 -30.20
C VAL A 12 -20.20 -3.45 -29.58
N LEU A 13 -20.41 -2.22 -30.05
CA LEU A 13 -19.77 -1.04 -29.48
C LEU A 13 -20.20 -0.78 -28.03
N LEU A 14 -21.49 -0.99 -27.71
CA LEU A 14 -21.99 -0.88 -26.33
C LEU A 14 -21.43 -1.97 -25.43
N LEU A 15 -21.25 -3.20 -25.95
CA LEU A 15 -20.67 -4.31 -25.20
C LEU A 15 -19.20 -4.07 -24.83
N MET A 16 -18.45 -3.38 -25.69
CA MET A 16 -17.05 -2.98 -25.46
C MET A 16 -16.88 -1.90 -24.39
N ILE A 17 -17.94 -1.16 -24.04
CA ILE A 17 -17.91 -0.18 -22.94
C ILE A 17 -18.07 -0.87 -21.58
N CYS A 18 -18.69 -2.06 -21.54
CA CYS A 18 -18.86 -2.87 -20.34
C CYS A 18 -17.69 -3.83 -20.08
N VAL A 19 -16.45 -3.42 -20.33
CA VAL A 19 -15.30 -4.19 -19.83
C VAL A 19 -15.19 -3.93 -18.33
N PRO A 20 -15.28 -4.96 -17.47
CA PRO A 20 -15.05 -4.77 -16.05
C PRO A 20 -13.61 -4.27 -15.85
N VAL A 21 -13.47 -3.05 -15.35
CA VAL A 21 -12.18 -2.56 -14.86
C VAL A 21 -11.79 -3.49 -13.72
N ALA A 22 -10.75 -4.30 -13.91
CA ALA A 22 -10.19 -5.11 -12.84
C ALA A 22 -9.70 -4.13 -11.77
N LEU A 23 -10.44 -4.05 -10.65
CA LEU A 23 -9.98 -3.35 -9.47
C LEU A 23 -8.73 -4.10 -9.00
N ALA A 24 -7.56 -3.48 -9.18
CA ALA A 24 -6.35 -3.98 -8.58
C ALA A 24 -6.59 -4.06 -7.07
N ASP A 25 -6.50 -5.28 -6.53
CA ASP A 25 -6.65 -5.53 -5.11
C ASP A 25 -5.68 -4.61 -4.36
N SER A 26 -6.22 -3.71 -3.55
CA SER A 26 -5.46 -2.68 -2.84
C SER A 26 -4.90 -3.25 -1.54
N SER A 27 -4.47 -4.52 -1.56
CA SER A 27 -3.92 -5.17 -0.39
C SER A 27 -2.57 -4.57 -0.05
N ILE A 28 -2.48 -4.01 1.15
CA ILE A 28 -1.22 -3.55 1.73
C ILE A 28 -0.58 -4.68 2.53
N SER A 29 0.71 -4.90 2.34
CA SER A 29 1.49 -5.84 3.14
C SER A 29 2.52 -5.11 3.99
N ILE A 30 2.96 -5.75 5.07
CA ILE A 30 4.01 -5.26 5.96
C ILE A 30 4.90 -6.42 6.39
N SER A 31 6.20 -6.19 6.42
CA SER A 31 7.22 -7.09 6.93
C SER A 31 8.26 -6.26 7.66
N VAL A 32 8.78 -6.80 8.76
CA VAL A 32 9.79 -6.15 9.59
C VAL A 32 11.00 -7.07 9.66
N ASP A 33 12.20 -6.51 9.58
CA ASP A 33 13.46 -7.26 9.64
C ASP A 33 13.69 -7.96 10.98
N LYS A 34 13.15 -7.39 12.07
CA LYS A 34 13.20 -7.96 13.43
C LYS A 34 11.94 -7.66 14.23
N THR A 35 11.64 -8.53 15.20
CA THR A 35 10.47 -8.42 16.10
C THR A 35 10.82 -7.91 17.50
N THR A 36 12.11 -7.78 17.78
CA THR A 36 12.67 -7.25 19.03
C THR A 36 13.85 -6.36 18.64
N ALA A 37 14.00 -5.22 19.32
CA ALA A 37 15.04 -4.25 19.03
C ALA A 37 15.49 -3.53 20.29
N GLU A 38 16.74 -3.11 20.30
CA GLU A 38 17.30 -2.30 21.38
C GLU A 38 17.25 -0.80 21.02
N VAL A 39 17.37 0.04 22.05
CA VAL A 39 17.53 1.47 21.89
C VAL A 39 18.74 1.76 20.99
N GLY A 40 18.56 2.68 20.02
CA GLY A 40 19.61 3.04 19.07
C GLY A 40 19.74 2.08 17.88
N GLU A 41 18.97 0.99 17.83
CA GLU A 41 18.88 0.17 16.63
C GLU A 41 17.95 0.80 15.58
N THR A 42 18.24 0.54 14.31
CA THR A 42 17.32 0.81 13.20
C THR A 42 16.47 -0.43 12.91
N ILE A 43 15.19 -0.20 12.67
CA ILE A 43 14.22 -1.17 12.16
C ILE A 43 13.92 -0.86 10.71
N VAL A 44 13.89 -1.90 9.88
CA VAL A 44 13.55 -1.79 8.46
C VAL A 44 12.19 -2.43 8.23
N VAL A 45 11.23 -1.59 7.85
CA VAL A 45 9.88 -2.00 7.49
C VAL A 45 9.75 -2.00 5.97
N THR A 46 9.30 -3.11 5.42
CA THR A 46 9.11 -3.28 3.97
C THR A 46 7.71 -3.76 3.68
N GLY A 47 7.24 -3.55 2.45
CA GLY A 47 5.98 -4.13 2.01
C GLY A 47 5.59 -3.71 0.61
N LYS A 48 4.38 -4.10 0.23
CA LYS A 48 3.73 -3.69 -1.02
C LYS A 48 2.45 -2.92 -0.75
N THR A 49 2.18 -1.95 -1.61
CA THR A 49 0.91 -1.21 -1.71
C THR A 49 0.67 -0.83 -3.17
N SER A 50 -0.29 0.06 -3.43
CA SER A 50 -0.48 0.62 -4.78
C SER A 50 0.75 1.42 -5.22
N PRO A 51 1.18 1.32 -6.49
CA PRO A 51 2.27 2.13 -7.03
C PRO A 51 2.13 3.62 -6.70
N ASP A 52 3.26 4.26 -6.41
CA ASP A 52 3.36 5.69 -6.13
C ASP A 52 2.53 6.20 -4.93
N SER A 53 2.00 5.30 -4.09
CA SER A 53 1.15 5.66 -2.96
C SER A 53 1.96 5.97 -1.70
N TRP A 54 1.44 6.89 -0.88
CA TRP A 54 2.01 7.19 0.43
C TRP A 54 1.55 6.16 1.46
N VAL A 55 2.51 5.59 2.18
CA VAL A 55 2.29 4.61 3.24
C VAL A 55 2.61 5.26 4.58
N PRO A 56 1.61 5.58 5.42
CA PRO A 56 1.85 6.06 6.77
C PRO A 56 2.18 4.88 7.70
N ILE A 57 3.23 5.01 8.51
CA ILE A 57 3.57 4.06 9.57
C ILE A 57 3.35 4.69 10.94
N LYS A 58 2.81 3.91 11.87
CA LYS A 58 2.64 4.25 13.28
C LYS A 58 3.27 3.15 14.12
N VAL A 59 4.14 3.54 15.04
CA VAL A 59 4.58 2.66 16.12
C VAL A 59 3.83 3.07 17.37
N VAL A 60 3.25 2.08 18.04
CA VAL A 60 2.45 2.30 19.25
C VAL A 60 3.04 1.53 20.42
N ASP A 61 2.92 2.09 21.63
CA ASP A 61 3.24 1.38 22.87
C ASP A 61 2.09 0.43 23.28
N GLU A 62 2.26 -0.28 24.40
CA GLU A 62 1.22 -1.17 24.96
C GLU A 62 -0.08 -0.43 25.31
N GLY A 63 0.02 0.85 25.67
CA GLY A 63 -1.10 1.76 25.92
C GLY A 63 -1.78 2.27 24.64
N LYS A 64 -1.30 1.86 23.46
CA LYS A 64 -1.73 2.32 22.13
C LYS A 64 -1.43 3.79 21.83
N SER A 65 -0.54 4.41 22.60
CA SER A 65 -0.03 5.76 22.32
C SER A 65 0.93 5.69 21.13
N ILE A 66 0.84 6.66 20.21
CA ILE A 66 1.77 6.75 19.10
C ILE A 66 3.10 7.29 19.60
N ILE A 67 4.15 6.47 19.54
CA ILE A 67 5.52 6.85 19.95
C ILE A 67 6.40 7.22 18.75
N PHE A 68 6.00 6.83 17.54
CA PHE A 68 6.65 7.21 16.30
C PHE A 68 5.63 7.25 15.16
N PHE A 69 5.79 8.23 14.26
CA PHE A 69 4.97 8.38 13.06
C PHE A 69 5.84 8.88 11.92
N ASP A 70 5.74 8.22 10.76
CA ASP A 70 6.42 8.62 9.54
C ASP A 70 5.61 8.15 8.31
N SER A 71 6.07 8.51 7.11
CA SER A 71 5.50 8.01 5.87
C SER A 71 6.55 7.79 4.77
N GLY A 72 6.50 6.63 4.14
CA GLY A 72 7.28 6.31 2.95
C GLY A 72 6.42 6.31 1.70
N LYS A 73 6.98 6.77 0.57
CA LYS A 73 6.32 6.64 -0.73
C LYS A 73 6.71 5.31 -1.37
N ALA A 74 5.72 4.53 -1.81
CA ALA A 74 5.95 3.35 -2.61
C ALA A 74 6.48 3.70 -4.00
N ASP A 75 7.31 2.83 -4.56
CA ASP A 75 7.83 2.98 -5.91
C ASP A 75 6.78 2.66 -6.99
N GLY A 76 7.20 2.70 -8.26
CA GLY A 76 6.32 2.39 -9.39
C GLY A 76 5.84 0.93 -9.47
N LYS A 77 6.39 0.03 -8.64
CA LYS A 77 5.96 -1.37 -8.49
C LYS A 77 5.16 -1.60 -7.20
N GLY A 78 4.93 -0.53 -6.44
CA GLY A 78 4.24 -0.58 -5.16
C GLY A 78 5.12 -1.04 -4.00
N ASP A 79 6.42 -1.25 -4.20
CA ASP A 79 7.35 -1.62 -3.13
C ASP A 79 7.68 -0.39 -2.29
N TYR A 80 7.64 -0.51 -0.96
CA TYR A 80 8.02 0.55 -0.04
C TYR A 80 9.00 0.04 1.01
N VAL A 81 9.86 0.94 1.47
CA VAL A 81 10.80 0.75 2.58
C VAL A 81 10.70 1.96 3.50
N ILE A 82 10.55 1.72 4.79
CA ILE A 82 10.57 2.76 5.83
C ILE A 82 11.55 2.30 6.91
N GLU A 83 12.52 3.14 7.22
CA GLU A 83 13.51 2.89 8.26
C GLU A 83 13.22 3.81 9.44
N PHE A 84 13.21 3.28 10.65
CA PHE A 84 13.11 4.12 11.84
C PHE A 84 14.09 3.67 12.93
N LEU A 85 14.68 4.67 13.59
CA LEU A 85 15.60 4.49 14.71
C LEU A 85 14.78 4.39 16.00
N ILE A 86 15.08 3.38 16.84
CA ILE A 86 14.49 3.28 18.18
C ILE A 86 15.04 4.44 19.03
N PRO A 87 14.18 5.40 19.46
CA PRO A 87 14.65 6.54 20.25
C PRO A 87 15.10 6.09 21.65
N GLU A 88 16.04 6.82 22.24
CA GLU A 88 16.50 6.57 23.63
C GLU A 88 15.39 6.70 24.67
N THR A 89 14.35 7.47 24.36
CA THR A 89 13.18 7.66 25.21
C THR A 89 12.09 6.62 24.96
N ALA A 90 12.34 5.61 24.12
CA ALA A 90 11.38 4.53 23.93
C ALA A 90 11.17 3.82 25.28
N PRO A 91 9.92 3.72 25.78
CA PRO A 91 9.66 2.90 26.95
C PRO A 91 10.06 1.47 26.59
N GLY A 92 11.11 0.97 27.24
CA GLY A 92 11.45 -0.45 27.18
C GLY A 92 10.29 -1.28 27.73
N MET A 93 10.22 -2.54 27.27
CA MET A 93 9.46 -3.57 27.98
C MET A 93 10.10 -3.84 29.35
#